data_AF-A0A8J3IC70-F1
#
_entry.id   AF-A0A8J3IC70-F1
#
_cell.length_a   1.000
_cell.length_b   1.000
_cell.length_c   1.000
_cell.angle_alpha   90.00
_cell.angle_beta   90.00
_cell.angle_gamma   90.00
#
_symmetry.space_group_name_H-M   'P 1'
#
loop_
_entity.id
_entity.type
_entity.pdbx_description
1 polymer ?
#
loop_
_entity_poly.entity_id
_entity_poly.type
_entity_poly.pdbx_seq_one_letter_code
_entity_poly.pdbx_strand_id
1 'polypeptide(L)'
;MEAAQQFFHQAVAVVGHVPDQVTTDGRMSYPRAIRETMSSKVQHRTNKYLNNRLEQDHRGIKPRYDPMRGFGSFESAARFCSAFDE
;
A
#
# COMPACT_ATOMS: atom_id res chain seq x y z
N MET A 1 -3.67 -3.58 -13.03
CA MET A 1 -2.50 -2.66 -13.12
C MET A 1 -2.90 -1.26 -12.70
N GLU A 2 -4.03 -0.76 -13.21
CA GLU A 2 -4.64 0.53 -12.84
C GLU A 2 -4.71 0.77 -11.32
N ALA A 3 -5.21 -0.19 -10.54
CA ALA A 3 -5.27 -0.07 -9.08
C ALA A 3 -3.90 0.19 -8.41
N ALA A 4 -2.82 -0.43 -8.93
CA ALA A 4 -1.48 -0.22 -8.39
C ALA A 4 -0.96 1.18 -8.72
N GLN A 5 -1.26 1.71 -9.91
CA GLN A 5 -0.91 3.09 -10.27
C GLN A 5 -1.69 4.09 -9.42
N GLN A 6 -3.01 3.90 -9.27
CA GLN A 6 -3.86 4.76 -8.43
C GLN A 6 -3.33 4.80 -6.99
N PHE A 7 -2.99 3.63 -6.43
CA PHE A 7 -2.38 3.54 -5.11
C PHE A 7 -1.10 4.38 -5.00
N PHE A 8 -0.16 4.25 -5.95
CA PHE A 8 1.10 5.01 -5.89
C PHE A 8 0.91 6.51 -6.15
N HIS A 9 -0.04 6.92 -6.99
CA HIS A 9 -0.38 8.34 -7.14
C HIS A 9 -0.90 8.93 -5.82
N GLN A 10 -1.81 8.23 -5.14
CA GLN A 10 -2.31 8.65 -3.83
C GLN A 10 -1.18 8.67 -2.78
N ALA A 11 -0.33 7.64 -2.76
CA ALA A 11 0.79 7.58 -1.83
C ALA A 11 1.76 8.77 -2.01
N VAL A 12 2.10 9.15 -3.25
CA VAL A 12 2.93 10.33 -3.51
C VAL A 12 2.23 11.62 -3.08
N ALA A 13 0.92 11.74 -3.31
CA ALA A 13 0.16 12.91 -2.88
C ALA A 13 0.12 13.05 -1.36
N VAL A 14 -0.03 11.95 -0.62
CA VAL A 14 -0.02 11.92 0.85
C VAL A 14 1.36 12.22 1.42
N VAL A 15 2.42 11.64 0.84
CA VAL A 15 3.81 11.85 1.27
C VAL A 15 4.35 13.22 0.85
N GLY A 16 3.79 13.81 -0.20
CA GLY A 16 4.14 15.14 -0.73
C GLY A 16 5.41 15.18 -1.59
N HIS A 17 6.09 14.05 -1.77
CA HIS A 17 7.28 13.94 -2.63
C HIS A 17 7.47 12.52 -3.16
N VAL A 18 8.27 12.40 -4.22
CA VAL A 18 8.66 11.09 -4.76
C VAL A 18 9.82 10.52 -3.92
N PRO A 19 9.67 9.31 -3.35
CA PRO A 19 10.73 8.69 -2.54
C PRO A 19 11.86 8.13 -3.41
N ASP A 20 13.07 8.06 -2.86
CA ASP A 20 14.20 7.41 -3.53
C ASP A 20 14.06 5.88 -3.59
N GLN A 21 13.34 5.29 -2.63
CA GLN A 21 13.21 3.85 -2.47
C GLN A 21 11.78 3.44 -2.09
N VAL A 22 11.27 2.38 -2.72
CA VAL A 22 9.96 1.79 -2.42
C VAL A 22 10.14 0.31 -2.12
N THR A 23 9.55 -0.18 -1.03
CA THR A 23 9.59 -1.60 -0.64
C THR A 23 8.20 -2.20 -0.80
N THR A 24 8.08 -3.36 -1.47
CA THR A 24 6.80 -4.10 -1.56
C THR A 24 6.99 -5.62 -1.51
N ASP A 25 5.88 -6.37 -1.41
CA ASP A 25 5.82 -7.84 -1.46
C ASP A 25 6.29 -8.46 -2.80
N GLY A 26 6.62 -7.65 -3.81
CA GLY A 26 7.18 -8.09 -5.08
C GLY A 26 6.17 -8.52 -6.14
N ARG A 27 4.89 -8.17 -6.02
CA ARG A 27 3.91 -8.42 -7.10
C ARG A 27 4.33 -7.83 -8.45
N MET A 28 4.05 -8.60 -9.51
CA MET A 28 4.43 -8.27 -10.90
C MET A 28 3.91 -6.92 -11.41
N SER A 29 2.82 -6.41 -10.84
CA SER A 29 2.26 -5.11 -11.21
C SER A 29 3.07 -3.91 -10.70
N TYR A 30 3.82 -4.08 -9.60
CA TYR A 30 4.46 -2.96 -8.91
C TYR A 30 5.65 -2.35 -9.64
N PRO A 31 6.60 -3.11 -10.23
CA PRO A 31 7.74 -2.52 -10.93
C PRO A 31 7.31 -1.58 -12.06
N ARG A 32 6.26 -1.93 -12.80
CA ARG A 32 5.71 -1.09 -13.86
C ARG A 32 4.99 0.14 -13.28
N ALA A 33 4.11 -0.07 -12.29
CA ALA A 33 3.37 1.02 -11.67
C ALA A 33 4.30 2.06 -11.01
N ILE A 34 5.36 1.64 -10.31
CA ILE A 34 6.35 2.55 -9.70
C ILE A 34 7.04 3.39 -10.78
N ARG A 35 7.47 2.78 -11.88
CA ARG A 35 8.13 3.51 -12.99
C ARG A 35 7.21 4.53 -13.65
N GLU A 36 5.94 4.20 -13.84
CA GLU A 36 4.96 5.06 -14.51
C GLU A 36 4.42 6.17 -13.62
N THR A 37 4.34 5.96 -12.30
CA THR A 37 3.75 6.93 -11.35
C THR A 37 4.75 7.82 -10.63
N MET A 38 5.99 7.35 -10.45
CA MET A 38 7.00 8.05 -9.68
C MET A 38 8.20 8.44 -10.56
N SER A 39 9.07 7.47 -10.86
CA SER A 39 10.23 7.63 -11.74
C SER A 39 10.91 6.28 -11.96
N SER A 40 11.65 6.15 -13.06
CA SER A 40 12.58 5.03 -13.26
C SER A 40 13.78 5.06 -12.30
N LYS A 41 14.03 6.19 -11.62
CA LYS A 41 15.12 6.33 -10.63
C LYS A 41 14.77 5.76 -9.25
N VAL A 42 13.50 5.52 -8.96
CA VAL A 42 13.07 4.95 -7.68
C VAL A 42 13.55 3.51 -7.58
N GLN A 43 14.30 3.21 -6.52
CA GLN A 43 14.78 1.86 -6.27
C GLN A 43 13.65 1.01 -5.67
N HIS A 44 13.18 0.02 -6.44
CA HIS A 44 12.23 -0.96 -5.95
C HIS A 44 12.94 -2.09 -5.19
N ARG A 45 12.54 -2.33 -3.95
CA ARG A 45 13.07 -3.39 -3.08
C ARG A 45 11.98 -4.40 -2.74
N THR A 46 12.34 -5.67 -2.71
CA THR A 46 11.43 -6.78 -2.40
C THR A 46 11.98 -7.70 -1.30
N ASN A 47 12.93 -7.18 -0.50
CA ASN A 47 13.60 -7.95 0.53
C ASN A 47 12.61 -8.37 1.64
N LYS A 48 12.62 -9.67 1.98
CA LYS A 48 11.80 -10.27 3.04
C LYS A 48 11.86 -9.53 4.37
N TYR A 49 13.04 -9.09 4.82
CA TYR A 49 13.19 -8.39 6.09
C TYR A 49 12.50 -7.02 6.10
N LEU A 50 12.59 -6.28 4.99
CA LEU A 50 11.90 -4.99 4.87
C LEU A 50 10.38 -5.20 4.76
N ASN A 51 9.95 -6.27 4.09
CA ASN A 51 8.53 -6.65 4.04
C ASN A 51 8.00 -7.04 5.42
N ASN A 52 8.78 -7.74 6.24
CA ASN A 52 8.37 -8.08 7.61
C ASN A 52 8.10 -6.83 8.45
N ARG A 53 8.83 -5.73 8.23
CA ARG A 53 8.58 -4.45 8.91
C ARG A 53 7.25 -3.84 8.48
N LEU A 54 6.94 -3.84 7.17
CA LEU A 54 5.63 -3.41 6.66
C LEU A 54 4.50 -4.26 7.25
N GLU A 55 4.67 -5.58 7.29
CA GLU A 55 3.70 -6.49 7.91
C GLU A 55 3.54 -6.27 9.42
N GLN A 56 4.58 -5.79 10.09
CA GLN A 56 4.54 -5.41 11.50
C GLN A 56 3.76 -4.11 11.69
N ASP A 57 3.98 -3.10 10.85
CA ASP A 57 3.25 -1.83 10.90
C ASP A 57 1.74 -2.06 10.72
N HIS A 58 1.35 -3.02 9.88
CA HIS A 58 -0.05 -3.41 9.70
C HIS A 58 -0.69 -4.10 10.93
N ARG A 59 0.08 -4.55 11.93
CA ARG A 59 -0.46 -5.28 13.10
C ARG A 59 -1.39 -4.43 13.96
N GLY A 60 -1.30 -3.09 13.89
CA GLY A 60 -2.24 -2.21 14.60
C GLY A 60 -3.66 -2.25 14.03
N ILE A 61 -3.78 -2.51 12.72
CA ILE A 61 -5.04 -2.40 11.97
C ILE A 61 -5.66 -3.78 11.73
N LYS A 62 -4.85 -4.81 11.42
CA LYS A 62 -5.32 -6.18 11.12
C LYS A 62 -6.32 -6.73 12.14
N PRO A 63 -6.05 -6.71 13.46
CA PRO A 63 -7.00 -7.23 14.45
C PRO A 63 -8.34 -6.50 14.49
N ARG A 64 -8.41 -5.26 14.00
CA ARG A 64 -9.65 -4.47 13.98
C ARG A 64 -10.64 -5.01 12.95
N TYR A 65 -10.16 -5.46 11.79
CA TYR A 65 -11.01 -5.98 10.72
C TYR A 65 -11.03 -7.51 10.60
N ASP A 66 -10.05 -8.22 11.19
CA ASP A 66 -9.96 -9.69 11.15
C ASP A 66 -11.22 -10.41 11.65
N PRO A 67 -11.91 -9.99 12.74
CA PRO A 67 -13.15 -10.62 13.19
C PRO A 67 -14.28 -10.59 12.16
N MET A 68 -14.26 -9.61 11.25
CA MET A 68 -15.24 -9.48 10.17
C MET A 68 -14.94 -10.43 8.99
N ARG A 69 -13.75 -11.07 8.99
CA ARG A 69 -13.22 -11.88 7.88
C ARG A 69 -13.09 -11.10 6.57
N GLY A 70 -12.66 -9.84 6.68
CA GLY A 70 -12.63 -8.87 5.59
C GLY A 70 -13.91 -8.04 5.51
N PHE A 71 -13.99 -7.15 4.52
CA PHE A 71 -15.07 -6.15 4.44
C PHE A 71 -16.31 -6.62 3.66
N GLY A 72 -16.16 -7.58 2.75
CA GLY A 72 -17.26 -8.09 1.91
C GLY A 72 -17.77 -7.14 0.82
N SER A 73 -17.78 -5.82 1.07
CA SER A 73 -18.12 -4.78 0.10
C SER A 73 -17.29 -3.52 0.31
N PHE A 74 -17.19 -2.66 -0.73
CA PHE A 74 -16.52 -1.37 -0.62
C PHE A 74 -17.20 -0.41 0.35
N GLU A 75 -18.52 -0.47 0.48
CA GLU A 75 -19.27 0.36 1.43
C GLU A 75 -18.90 0.03 2.87
N SER A 76 -18.76 -1.26 3.21
CA SER A 76 -18.30 -1.70 4.52
C SER A 76 -16.86 -1.28 4.79
N ALA A 77 -15.98 -1.37 3.78
CA ALA A 77 -14.59 -0.90 3.88
C ALA A 77 -14.54 0.62 4.13
N ALA A 78 -15.32 1.41 3.38
CA ALA A 78 -15.39 2.85 3.54
C ALA A 78 -15.91 3.25 4.93
N ARG A 79 -16.94 2.56 5.45
CA ARG A 79 -17.42 2.78 6.82
C ARG A 79 -16.35 2.49 7.87
N PHE A 80 -15.58 1.42 7.69
CA PHE A 80 -14.45 1.11 8.56
C PHE A 80 -13.39 2.21 8.51
N CYS A 81 -12.94 2.59 7.31
CA CYS A 81 -11.96 3.65 7.10
C CYS A 81 -12.38 4.97 7.77
N SER A 82 -13.61 5.42 7.53
CA SER A 82 -14.15 6.63 8.16
C SER A 82 -14.28 6.55 9.69
N ALA A 83 -14.46 5.35 10.26
CA ALA A 83 -14.63 5.17 11.70
C ALA A 83 -13.29 5.07 12.45
N PHE A 84 -12.23 4.65 11.76
CA PHE A 84 -10.90 4.44 12.34
C PHE A 84 -9.85 5.44 11.85
N ASP A 85 -10.27 6.45 11.08
CA ASP A 85 -9.41 7.43 10.40
C ASP A 85 -8.33 6.77 9.52
N GLU A 86 -8.70 5.69 8.82
CA GLU A 86 -7.84 4.93 7.90
C GLU A 86 -8.06 5.31 6.43
#